data_AF-A0A9P0PHK6-F1
#
_entry.id   AF-A0A9P0PHK6-F1
#
_cell.length_a   1.000
_cell.length_b   1.000
_cell.length_c   1.000
_cell.angle_alpha   90.00
_cell.angle_beta   90.00
_cell.angle_gamma   90.00
#
_symmetry.space_group_name_H-M   'P 1'
#
loop_
_entity.id
_entity.type
_entity.pdbx_description
1 polymer ?
#
loop_
_entity_poly.entity_id
_entity_poly.type
_entity_poly.pdbx_seq_one_letter_code
_entity_poly.pdbx_strand_id
1 'polypeptide(L)'
;MGKIDIDSLTIMGHSFGAATAIYTCSLRSEIKQCIAMDPWMFPIKDEQLHEKLKQPILFVNTYTFHLEANVKSMAKFLTADRKDEMYTILNSTHETQTDTVFILGYWLNWFMRKIDPIIGLRINDYIIMEFMHRYTSFPKDIEEQKTYLEKEKHNYLKGLTKPWA
;
A
#
# COMPACT_ATOMS: atom_id res chain seq x y z
N MET A 1 9.62 -10.54 29.31
CA MET A 1 9.79 -9.28 28.54
C MET A 1 10.53 -9.61 27.25
N GLY A 2 10.36 -8.83 26.18
CA GLY A 2 11.03 -9.10 24.88
C GLY A 2 10.20 -9.88 23.84
N LYS A 3 8.87 -9.77 23.84
CA LYS A 3 8.00 -10.42 22.83
C LYS A 3 7.70 -9.54 21.60
N ILE A 4 8.11 -8.27 21.64
CA ILE A 4 7.87 -7.28 20.59
C ILE A 4 9.22 -6.74 20.15
N ASP A 5 9.48 -6.80 18.85
CA ASP A 5 10.60 -6.11 18.22
C ASP A 5 10.22 -4.64 18.04
N ILE A 6 10.88 -3.76 18.77
CA ILE A 6 10.68 -2.31 18.72
C ILE A 6 11.69 -1.62 17.78
N ASP A 7 12.67 -2.35 17.26
CA ASP A 7 13.72 -1.81 16.42
C ASP A 7 13.31 -1.80 14.94
N SER A 8 12.27 -2.56 14.57
CA SER A 8 11.74 -2.69 13.21
C SER A 8 10.23 -2.38 13.09
N LEU A 9 9.74 -1.38 13.82
CA LEU A 9 8.31 -1.03 13.83
C LEU A 9 7.78 -0.56 12.46
N THR A 10 6.75 -1.26 11.96
CA THR A 10 5.95 -0.85 10.80
C THR A 10 4.66 -0.17 11.24
N ILE A 11 4.27 0.89 10.54
CA ILE A 11 2.90 1.40 10.57
C ILE A 11 2.23 1.16 9.22
N MET A 12 0.97 0.76 9.26
CA MET A 12 0.16 0.56 8.06
C MET A 12 -1.26 1.07 8.25
N GLY A 13 -1.91 1.44 7.16
CA GLY A 13 -3.31 1.83 7.20
C GLY A 13 -3.94 1.88 5.82
N HIS A 14 -5.27 1.93 5.79
CA HIS A 14 -6.09 2.00 4.59
C HIS A 14 -6.81 3.35 4.50
N SER A 15 -6.93 3.93 3.30
CA SER A 15 -7.74 5.13 3.04
C SER A 15 -7.30 6.31 3.93
N PHE A 16 -8.15 6.81 4.81
CA PHE A 16 -7.76 7.83 5.79
C PHE A 16 -6.72 7.30 6.80
N GLY A 17 -6.79 6.02 7.16
CA GLY A 17 -5.78 5.35 7.99
C GLY A 17 -4.40 5.32 7.32
N ALA A 18 -4.33 5.24 6.00
CA ALA A 18 -3.06 5.33 5.28
C ALA A 18 -2.46 6.75 5.35
N ALA A 19 -3.28 7.79 5.23
CA ALA A 19 -2.83 9.16 5.45
C ALA A 19 -2.35 9.37 6.90
N THR A 20 -3.03 8.76 7.86
CA THR A 20 -2.63 8.75 9.27
C THR A 20 -1.29 8.04 9.46
N ALA A 21 -1.08 6.90 8.79
CA ALA A 21 0.18 6.15 8.82
C ALA A 21 1.35 7.00 8.26
N ILE A 22 1.15 7.67 7.12
CA ILE A 22 2.13 8.58 6.51
C ILE A 22 2.46 9.74 7.44
N TYR A 23 1.43 10.40 7.98
CA TYR A 23 1.58 11.51 8.92
C TYR A 23 2.40 11.10 10.15
N THR A 24 2.02 9.98 10.76
CA THR A 24 2.70 9.47 11.96
C THR A 24 4.14 9.07 11.66
N CYS A 25 4.39 8.34 10.57
CA CYS A 25 5.73 7.91 10.18
C CYS A 25 6.66 9.11 9.91
N SER A 26 6.12 10.18 9.34
CA SER A 26 6.85 11.43 9.07
C SER A 26 7.23 12.21 10.32
N LEU A 27 6.63 11.92 11.48
CA LEU A 27 6.87 12.60 12.76
C LEU A 27 7.56 11.73 13.80
N ARG A 28 7.61 10.41 13.61
CA ARG A 28 8.06 9.44 14.61
C ARG A 28 9.21 8.60 14.08
N SER A 29 10.41 8.85 14.61
CA SER A 29 11.63 8.12 14.23
C SER A 29 11.66 6.67 14.74
N GLU A 30 10.79 6.33 15.69
CA GLU A 30 10.62 4.95 16.18
C GLU A 30 10.00 4.06 15.10
N ILE A 31 9.16 4.61 14.23
CA ILE A 31 8.61 3.92 13.07
C ILE A 31 9.71 3.86 12.00
N LYS A 32 9.93 2.67 11.46
CA LYS A 32 11.03 2.39 10.52
C LYS A 32 10.57 2.23 9.08
N GLN A 33 9.30 1.91 8.86
CA GLN A 33 8.70 1.80 7.53
C GLN A 33 7.20 2.10 7.57
N CYS A 34 6.67 2.58 6.44
CA CYS A 34 5.26 2.91 6.27
C CYS A 34 4.64 2.10 5.13
N ILE A 35 3.43 1.59 5.34
CA ILE A 35 2.62 0.93 4.30
C ILE A 35 1.30 1.69 4.16
N ALA A 36 1.08 2.30 3.00
CA ALA A 36 -0.10 3.08 2.68
C ALA A 36 -0.95 2.32 1.67
N MET A 37 -2.05 1.75 2.15
CA MET A 37 -3.02 1.06 1.30
C MET A 37 -4.07 2.06 0.83
N ASP A 38 -4.11 2.33 -0.47
CA ASP A 38 -5.11 3.22 -1.08
C ASP A 38 -5.26 4.57 -0.37
N PRO A 39 -4.18 5.36 -0.19
CA PRO A 39 -4.24 6.50 0.69
C PRO A 39 -5.13 7.59 0.13
N TRP A 40 -6.00 8.11 0.99
CA TRP A 40 -6.71 9.35 0.74
C TRP A 40 -5.83 10.51 1.20
N MET A 41 -5.10 11.14 0.27
CA MET A 41 -4.06 12.13 0.59
C MET A 41 -4.63 13.51 0.96
N PHE A 42 -5.91 13.77 0.69
CA PHE A 42 -6.55 15.07 0.94
C PHE A 42 -6.34 15.63 2.35
N PRO A 43 -6.45 14.83 3.44
CA PRO A 43 -6.28 15.34 4.80
C PRO A 43 -4.85 15.81 5.13
N ILE A 44 -3.85 15.40 4.35
CA ILE A 44 -2.43 15.72 4.59
C ILE A 44 -1.79 16.50 3.43
N LYS A 45 -2.61 17.04 2.51
CA LYS A 45 -2.13 17.65 1.26
C LYS A 45 -1.23 18.88 1.46
N ASP A 46 -1.46 19.63 2.55
CA ASP A 46 -0.78 20.90 2.85
C ASP A 46 0.36 20.76 3.89
N GLU A 47 0.60 19.54 4.39
CA GLU A 47 1.52 19.28 5.52
C GLU A 47 3.00 19.15 5.11
N GLN A 48 3.28 19.11 3.80
CA GLN A 48 4.63 18.96 3.23
C GLN A 48 5.43 17.76 3.80
N LEU A 49 4.73 16.69 4.19
CA LEU A 49 5.33 15.53 4.89
C LEU A 49 6.40 14.79 4.09
N HIS A 50 6.32 14.84 2.75
CA HIS A 50 7.30 14.23 1.85
C HIS A 50 8.75 14.69 2.11
N GLU A 51 8.95 15.92 2.61
CA GLU A 51 10.26 16.46 3.00
C GLU A 51 10.76 15.87 4.33
N LYS A 52 9.82 15.54 5.22
CA LYS A 52 10.06 15.06 6.59
C LYS A 52 10.26 13.54 6.65
N LEU A 53 9.53 12.79 5.83
CA LEU A 53 9.61 11.33 5.79
C LEU A 53 11.03 10.87 5.42
N LYS A 54 11.67 10.09 6.30
CA LYS A 54 13.00 9.50 6.04
C LYS A 54 12.96 7.99 5.84
N GLN A 55 11.86 7.37 6.25
CA GLN A 55 11.61 5.95 6.19
C GLN A 55 11.14 5.53 4.78
N PRO A 56 11.45 4.29 4.36
CA PRO A 56 10.87 3.70 3.17
C PRO A 56 9.33 3.64 3.28
N ILE A 57 8.67 3.92 2.17
CA ILE A 57 7.21 3.79 2.05
C ILE A 57 6.80 2.87 0.91
N LEU A 58 5.83 2.00 1.20
CA LEU A 58 5.11 1.19 0.23
C LEU A 58 3.71 1.75 0.03
N PHE A 59 3.33 2.00 -1.22
CA PHE A 59 1.96 2.27 -1.63
C PHE A 59 1.37 1.03 -2.31
N VAL A 60 0.21 0.57 -1.85
CA VAL A 60 -0.56 -0.50 -2.52
C VAL A 60 -1.93 0.05 -2.86
N ASN A 61 -2.15 0.34 -4.14
CA ASN A 61 -3.34 1.04 -4.62
C ASN A 61 -4.30 0.09 -5.35
N THR A 62 -5.56 0.45 -5.36
CA THR A 62 -6.62 -0.15 -6.16
C THR A 62 -6.80 0.62 -7.46
N TYR A 63 -7.45 -0.02 -8.43
CA TYR A 63 -7.46 0.48 -9.80
C TYR A 63 -8.33 1.72 -10.01
N THR A 64 -9.35 1.91 -9.17
CA THR A 64 -10.44 2.87 -9.44
C THR A 64 -10.59 3.99 -8.43
N PHE A 65 -9.74 4.04 -7.40
CA PHE A 65 -9.93 4.97 -6.28
C PHE A 65 -9.35 6.37 -6.51
N HIS A 66 -8.28 6.51 -7.30
CA HIS A 66 -7.48 7.73 -7.33
C HIS A 66 -7.87 8.73 -8.42
N LEU A 67 -7.97 10.00 -8.02
CA LEU A 67 -8.01 11.16 -8.91
C LEU A 67 -6.61 11.76 -9.09
N GLU A 68 -6.41 12.57 -10.14
CA GLU A 68 -5.12 13.17 -10.49
C GLU A 68 -4.47 13.91 -9.31
N ALA A 69 -5.24 14.67 -8.53
CA ALA A 69 -4.73 15.40 -7.37
C ALA A 69 -4.16 14.47 -6.28
N ASN A 70 -4.78 13.30 -6.08
CA ASN A 70 -4.32 12.31 -5.13
C ASN A 70 -3.03 11.64 -5.61
N VAL A 71 -2.97 11.29 -6.90
CA VAL A 71 -1.76 10.75 -7.55
C VAL A 71 -0.59 11.72 -7.47
N LYS A 72 -0.81 13.00 -7.80
CA LYS A 72 0.20 14.06 -7.67
C LYS A 72 0.71 14.19 -6.24
N SER A 73 -0.17 14.02 -5.25
CA SER A 73 0.20 14.08 -3.83
C SER A 73 1.06 12.88 -3.43
N MET A 74 0.71 11.65 -3.85
CA MET A 74 1.52 10.46 -3.58
C MET A 74 2.88 10.51 -4.31
N ALA A 75 2.92 11.03 -5.54
CA ALA A 75 4.15 11.10 -6.34
C ALA A 75 5.28 11.87 -5.63
N LYS A 76 4.95 12.89 -4.83
CA LYS A 76 5.92 13.65 -4.03
C LYS A 76 6.69 12.78 -3.03
N PHE A 77 6.13 11.65 -2.62
CA PHE A 77 6.73 10.72 -1.66
C PHE A 77 7.59 9.65 -2.35
N LEU A 78 7.67 9.57 -3.67
CA LEU A 78 8.50 8.55 -4.33
C LEU A 78 9.90 9.11 -4.60
N THR A 79 10.92 8.56 -3.94
CA THR A 79 12.32 8.89 -4.22
C THR A 79 13.15 7.64 -4.48
N ALA A 80 14.19 7.76 -5.32
CA ALA A 80 15.09 6.64 -5.61
C ALA A 80 15.93 6.23 -4.38
N ASP A 81 16.26 7.19 -3.51
CA ASP A 81 17.18 6.99 -2.38
C ASP A 81 16.57 6.15 -1.25
N ARG A 82 15.25 6.18 -1.07
CA ARG A 82 14.56 5.47 0.03
C ARG A 82 14.00 4.11 -0.34
N LYS A 83 14.21 3.64 -1.58
CA LYS A 83 13.59 2.41 -2.11
C LYS A 83 12.06 2.44 -1.94
N ASP A 84 11.45 3.59 -2.19
CA ASP A 84 10.01 3.75 -2.13
C ASP A 84 9.36 2.99 -3.29
N GLU A 85 8.23 2.36 -3.01
CA GLU A 85 7.56 1.50 -3.98
C GLU A 85 6.07 1.82 -4.06
N MET A 86 5.52 1.65 -5.27
CA MET A 86 4.10 1.80 -5.51
C MET A 86 3.62 0.69 -6.42
N TYR A 87 2.48 0.11 -6.06
CA TYR A 87 1.80 -0.92 -6.83
C TYR A 87 0.35 -0.53 -7.04
N THR A 88 -0.25 -1.02 -8.12
CA THR A 88 -1.68 -0.90 -8.39
C THR A 88 -2.24 -2.27 -8.77
N ILE A 89 -3.18 -2.79 -7.99
CA ILE A 89 -3.88 -4.05 -8.27
C ILE A 89 -4.93 -3.76 -9.36
N LEU A 90 -4.81 -4.39 -10.51
CA LEU A 90 -5.72 -4.18 -11.64
C LEU A 90 -7.10 -4.77 -11.35
N ASN A 91 -8.12 -4.20 -11.98
CA ASN A 91 -9.51 -4.61 -11.82
C ASN A 91 -10.03 -4.61 -10.37
N SER A 92 -9.41 -3.83 -9.48
CA SER A 92 -9.80 -3.70 -8.08
C SER A 92 -10.54 -2.39 -7.81
N THR A 93 -11.31 -2.38 -6.74
CA THR A 93 -12.02 -1.20 -6.25
C THR A 93 -11.64 -0.96 -4.79
N HIS A 94 -11.97 0.22 -4.24
CA HIS A 94 -11.47 0.64 -2.93
C HIS A 94 -11.75 -0.36 -1.81
N GLU A 95 -12.89 -1.06 -1.87
CA GLU A 95 -13.27 -2.08 -0.89
C GLU A 95 -12.39 -3.34 -0.95
N THR A 96 -11.63 -3.59 -2.03
CA THR A 96 -10.65 -4.71 -2.14
C THR A 96 -9.62 -4.69 -1.01
N GLN A 97 -9.38 -3.54 -0.39
CA GLN A 97 -8.44 -3.37 0.73
C GLN A 97 -9.04 -3.75 2.10
N THR A 98 -10.26 -4.27 2.13
CA THR A 98 -11.00 -4.53 3.38
C THR A 98 -11.75 -5.85 3.31
N ASP A 99 -12.14 -6.38 4.48
CA ASP A 99 -12.88 -7.66 4.58
C ASP A 99 -14.26 -7.64 3.90
N THR A 100 -14.73 -6.46 3.55
CA THR A 100 -16.11 -6.27 3.10
C THR A 100 -16.39 -6.92 1.75
N VAL A 101 -15.38 -7.11 0.89
CA VAL A 101 -15.53 -7.88 -0.36
C VAL A 101 -15.88 -9.35 -0.11
N PHE A 102 -15.50 -9.89 1.05
CA PHE A 102 -15.80 -11.27 1.44
C PHE A 102 -17.14 -11.38 2.18
N ILE A 103 -17.56 -10.32 2.87
CA ILE A 103 -18.79 -10.31 3.68
C ILE A 103 -20.00 -9.88 2.84
N LEU A 104 -19.85 -8.79 2.09
CA LEU A 104 -20.93 -8.13 1.35
C LEU A 104 -20.76 -8.23 -0.17
N GLY A 105 -19.62 -8.73 -0.65
CA GLY A 105 -19.27 -8.67 -2.06
C GLY A 105 -18.83 -7.27 -2.48
N TYR A 106 -18.62 -7.10 -3.78
CA TYR A 106 -18.28 -5.81 -4.36
C TYR A 106 -19.51 -4.92 -4.53
N TRP A 107 -19.39 -3.64 -4.17
CA TRP A 107 -20.47 -2.66 -4.32
C TRP A 107 -20.05 -1.36 -5.01
N LEU A 108 -18.75 -1.11 -5.19
CA LEU A 108 -18.28 0.00 -6.02
C LEU A 108 -18.19 -0.42 -7.49
N ASN A 109 -18.40 0.54 -8.39
CA ASN A 109 -18.25 0.35 -9.83
C ASN A 109 -18.96 -0.91 -10.36
N TRP A 110 -20.28 -1.02 -10.13
CA TRP A 110 -21.04 -2.26 -10.34
C TRP A 110 -20.87 -2.90 -11.73
N PHE A 111 -20.73 -2.08 -12.78
CA PHE A 111 -20.62 -2.53 -14.17
C PHE A 111 -19.21 -2.91 -14.62
N MET A 112 -18.21 -2.73 -13.76
CA MET A 112 -16.83 -3.09 -14.03
C MET A 112 -16.59 -4.56 -13.69
N ARG A 113 -15.85 -5.27 -14.54
CA ARG A 113 -15.29 -6.59 -14.20
C ARG A 113 -14.28 -6.43 -13.07
N LYS A 114 -14.44 -7.22 -12.01
CA LYS A 114 -13.60 -7.14 -10.82
C LYS A 114 -12.65 -8.32 -10.72
N ILE A 115 -11.51 -8.08 -10.09
CA ILE A 115 -10.59 -9.14 -9.69
C ILE A 115 -11.28 -10.08 -8.70
N ASP A 116 -10.95 -11.36 -8.78
CA ASP A 116 -11.38 -12.33 -7.77
C ASP A 116 -10.89 -11.85 -6.38
N PRO A 117 -11.76 -11.81 -5.34
CA PRO A 117 -11.39 -11.29 -4.03
C PRO A 117 -10.18 -11.98 -3.40
N ILE A 118 -10.04 -13.31 -3.57
CA ILE A 118 -8.92 -14.07 -3.01
C ILE A 118 -7.62 -13.74 -3.75
N ILE A 119 -7.68 -13.60 -5.08
CA ILE A 119 -6.52 -13.18 -5.87
C ILE A 119 -6.09 -11.76 -5.47
N GLY A 120 -7.04 -10.82 -5.37
CA GLY A 120 -6.76 -9.44 -4.96
C GLY A 120 -6.12 -9.34 -3.58
N LEU A 121 -6.68 -10.07 -2.60
CA LEU A 121 -6.13 -10.18 -1.25
C LEU A 121 -4.71 -10.72 -1.25
N ARG A 122 -4.47 -11.87 -1.92
CA ARG A 122 -3.13 -12.49 -1.92
C ARG A 122 -2.09 -11.62 -2.60
N ILE A 123 -2.42 -10.93 -3.69
CA ILE A 123 -1.51 -9.97 -4.32
C ILE A 123 -1.15 -8.87 -3.33
N ASN A 124 -2.15 -8.29 -2.64
CA ASN A 124 -1.95 -7.24 -1.66
C ASN A 124 -1.02 -7.68 -0.53
N ASP A 125 -1.37 -8.78 0.13
CA ASP A 125 -0.63 -9.35 1.26
C ASP A 125 0.80 -9.70 0.84
N TYR A 126 0.98 -10.30 -0.34
CA TYR A 126 2.29 -10.79 -0.75
C TYR A 126 3.22 -9.65 -1.18
N ILE A 127 2.68 -8.58 -1.77
CA ILE A 127 3.45 -7.33 -1.99
C ILE A 127 3.90 -6.73 -0.65
N ILE A 128 2.99 -6.68 0.33
CA ILE A 128 3.30 -6.20 1.68
C ILE A 128 4.36 -7.08 2.34
N MET A 129 4.24 -8.41 2.26
CA MET A 129 5.19 -9.35 2.85
C MET A 129 6.58 -9.25 2.20
N GLU A 130 6.66 -9.08 0.87
CA GLU A 130 7.95 -8.88 0.18
C GLU A 130 8.63 -7.58 0.64
N PHE A 131 7.86 -6.51 0.84
CA PHE A 131 8.37 -5.27 1.41
C PHE A 131 8.83 -5.44 2.86
N MET A 132 8.02 -6.09 3.70
CA MET A 132 8.32 -6.34 5.10
C MET A 132 9.58 -7.20 5.28
N HIS A 133 9.78 -8.20 4.43
CA HIS A 133 10.98 -9.05 4.42
C HIS A 133 12.29 -8.24 4.32
N ARG A 134 12.27 -7.06 3.70
CA ARG A 134 13.47 -6.20 3.57
C ARG A 134 13.80 -5.41 4.82
N TYR A 135 12.82 -5.15 5.68
CA TYR A 135 12.96 -4.18 6.78
C TYR A 135 12.69 -4.77 8.17
N THR A 136 12.22 -6.01 8.22
CA THR A 136 11.88 -6.71 9.47
C THR A 136 12.50 -8.10 9.50
N SER A 137 12.56 -8.70 10.68
CA SER A 137 13.08 -10.06 10.86
C SER A 137 12.13 -11.17 10.40
N PHE A 138 10.89 -10.82 10.00
CA PHE A 138 9.86 -11.75 9.53
C PHE A 138 8.93 -11.07 8.51
N PRO A 139 8.56 -11.73 7.39
CA PRO A 139 8.83 -13.13 7.05
C PRO A 139 10.27 -13.37 6.62
N LYS A 140 10.84 -14.53 6.99
CA LYS A 140 12.24 -14.89 6.64
C LYS A 140 12.37 -15.51 5.26
N ASP A 141 11.41 -16.36 4.91
CA ASP A 141 11.30 -16.98 3.60
C ASP A 141 10.06 -16.40 2.92
N ILE A 142 10.23 -15.98 1.68
CA ILE A 142 9.20 -15.36 0.86
C ILE A 142 9.08 -16.00 -0.53
N GLU A 143 9.59 -17.22 -0.71
CA GLU A 143 9.62 -17.83 -2.04
C GLU A 143 8.24 -18.19 -2.59
N GLU A 144 7.30 -18.54 -1.71
CA GLU A 144 5.89 -18.69 -2.07
C GLU A 144 5.32 -17.36 -2.59
N GLN A 145 5.58 -16.27 -1.86
CA GLN A 145 5.09 -14.93 -2.19
C GLN A 145 5.63 -14.49 -3.56
N LYS A 146 6.93 -14.64 -3.78
CA LYS A 146 7.59 -14.34 -5.06
C LYS A 146 7.01 -15.16 -6.21
N THR A 147 6.89 -16.47 -6.02
CA THR A 147 6.34 -17.38 -7.04
C THR A 147 4.91 -17.00 -7.41
N TYR A 148 4.09 -16.69 -6.41
CA TYR A 148 2.71 -16.28 -6.61
C TYR A 148 2.60 -14.92 -7.31
N LEU A 149 3.40 -13.93 -6.89
CA LEU A 149 3.41 -12.61 -7.53
C LEU A 149 3.91 -12.66 -8.98
N GLU A 150 4.85 -13.55 -9.33
CA GLU A 150 5.26 -13.74 -10.72
C GLU A 150 4.16 -14.41 -11.55
N LYS A 151 3.43 -15.39 -10.99
CA LYS A 151 2.27 -15.99 -11.65
C LYS A 151 1.16 -14.96 -11.91
N GLU A 152 0.89 -14.09 -10.94
CA GLU A 152 -0.18 -13.08 -10.99
C GLU A 152 0.27 -11.72 -11.53
N LYS A 153 1.44 -11.63 -12.17
CA LYS A 153 2.03 -10.38 -12.68
C LYS A 153 1.14 -9.59 -13.66
N HIS A 154 0.19 -10.26 -14.29
CA HIS A 154 -0.80 -9.66 -15.18
C HIS A 154 -1.95 -8.95 -14.43
N ASN A 155 -2.05 -9.13 -13.11
CA ASN A 155 -3.10 -8.57 -12.26
C ASN A 155 -2.64 -7.35 -11.44
N TYR A 156 -1.40 -6.88 -11.59
CA TYR A 156 -0.93 -5.66 -10.93
C TYR A 156 0.14 -4.94 -11.75
N LEU A 157 0.35 -3.67 -11.45
CA LEU A 157 1.40 -2.84 -12.04
C LEU A 157 2.31 -2.30 -10.94
N LYS A 158 3.63 -2.26 -11.21
CA LYS A 158 4.60 -1.54 -10.38
C LYS A 158 4.88 -0.16 -10.98
N GLY A 159 4.98 0.85 -10.12
CA GLY A 159 5.24 2.24 -10.48
C GLY A 159 4.11 3.18 -10.07
N LEU A 160 4.20 4.43 -10.51
CA LEU A 160 3.20 5.45 -10.19
C LEU A 160 1.82 5.02 -10.69
N THR A 161 0.85 4.99 -9.78
CA THR A 161 -0.53 4.67 -10.11
C THR A 161 -1.12 5.71 -11.05
N LYS A 162 -2.08 5.29 -11.87
CA LYS A 162 -2.75 6.19 -12.82
C LYS A 162 -4.05 6.70 -12.18
N PRO A 163 -4.45 7.95 -12.45
CA PRO A 163 -5.79 8.39 -12.11
C PRO A 163 -6.81 7.55 -12.89
N TRP A 164 -7.92 7.22 -12.23
CA TRP A 164 -9.02 6.45 -12.84
C TRP A 164 -9.91 7.31 -13.73
N ALA A 165 -10.02 8.61 -13.40
CA ALA A 165 -10.78 9.62 -14.14
C ALA A 165 -9.91 10.83 -14.47
#